data_AF-A0A124ICM6-F1
#
_entry.id   AF-A0A124ICM6-F1
#
_cell.length_a   1.000
_cell.length_b   1.000
_cell.length_c   1.000
_cell.angle_alpha   90.00
_cell.angle_beta   90.00
_cell.angle_gamma   90.00
#
_symmetry.space_group_name_H-M   'P 1'
#
loop_
_entity.id
_entity.type
_entity.pdbx_description
1 polymer ?
#
loop_
_entity_poly.entity_id
_entity_poly.type
_entity_poly.pdbx_seq_one_letter_code
_entity_poly.pdbx_strand_id
1 'polypeptide(L)'
;MSELTNLVAKLERQVREAEEAHRIADGVGEAYEDLLDEIRHISSTISELSWELDGHIADCDYSAVQRSVYEIRGATDADRLLPVLRQVLLLRALWEGATLPDPAAIESLPELPPEDMAHPTLTWEELRRDSQQELEEREASARRIWCDEDDEAELQDALDRARSEAIQDRATRAGRQLMKLCEYISEKLCPRLVTSAENGNIEEALKTLAAMDAAGQEAEPAYKVYEVALSEQYDHSPTSLGAMGEHLMLFESWLGTQ
;
A
#
# COMPACT_ATOMS: atom_id res chain seq x y z
N MET A 1 -34.61 -30.98 55.22
CA MET A 1 -33.32 -30.27 55.22
C MET A 1 -32.37 -30.70 54.09
N SER A 2 -32.37 -31.95 53.60
CA SER A 2 -31.41 -32.38 52.55
C SER A 2 -31.70 -31.86 51.13
N GLU A 3 -32.95 -31.58 50.78
CA GLU A 3 -33.30 -31.04 49.46
C GLU A 3 -32.76 -29.62 49.25
N LEU A 4 -32.81 -28.80 50.29
CA LEU A 4 -32.34 -27.42 50.27
C LEU A 4 -30.81 -27.34 50.16
N THR A 5 -30.08 -28.20 50.87
CA THR A 5 -28.61 -28.32 50.74
C THR A 5 -28.19 -28.84 49.37
N ASN A 6 -28.93 -29.79 48.79
CA ASN A 6 -28.65 -30.27 47.43
C ASN A 6 -28.91 -29.17 46.37
N LEU A 7 -29.93 -28.35 46.58
CA LEU A 7 -30.27 -27.24 45.68
C LEU A 7 -29.21 -26.13 45.75
N VAL A 8 -28.74 -25.79 46.97
CA VAL A 8 -27.62 -24.86 47.18
C VAL A 8 -26.33 -25.39 46.53
N ALA A 9 -25.97 -26.65 46.75
CA ALA A 9 -24.77 -27.25 46.14
C ALA A 9 -24.84 -27.31 44.60
N LYS A 10 -26.05 -27.47 44.03
CA LYS A 10 -26.27 -27.39 42.58
C LYS A 10 -26.12 -25.96 42.07
N LEU A 11 -26.67 -24.96 42.77
CA LEU A 11 -26.53 -23.55 42.45
C LEU A 11 -25.05 -23.11 42.52
N GLU A 12 -24.33 -23.47 43.57
CA GLU A 12 -22.89 -23.17 43.72
C GLU A 12 -22.03 -23.80 42.62
N ARG A 13 -22.45 -24.95 42.07
CA ARG A 13 -21.78 -25.54 40.90
C ARG A 13 -22.07 -24.74 39.64
N GLN A 14 -23.33 -24.39 39.40
CA GLN A 14 -23.74 -23.60 38.24
C GLN A 14 -23.11 -22.21 38.23
N VAL A 15 -22.98 -21.55 39.39
CA VAL A 15 -22.30 -20.25 39.51
C VAL A 15 -20.83 -20.39 39.12
N ARG A 16 -20.13 -21.42 39.63
CA ARG A 16 -18.72 -21.66 39.25
C ARG A 16 -18.54 -21.97 37.77
N GLU A 17 -19.41 -22.80 37.20
CA GLU A 17 -19.41 -23.09 35.76
C GLU A 17 -19.67 -21.82 34.93
N ALA A 18 -20.57 -20.94 35.38
CA ALA A 18 -20.83 -19.66 34.72
C ALA A 18 -19.66 -18.68 34.85
N GLU A 19 -19.02 -18.58 36.02
CA GLU A 19 -17.82 -17.76 36.24
C GLU A 19 -16.62 -18.24 35.41
N GLU A 20 -16.49 -19.56 35.21
CA GLU A 20 -15.47 -20.14 34.34
C GLU A 20 -15.78 -19.87 32.86
N ALA A 21 -17.03 -20.08 32.43
CA ALA A 21 -17.46 -19.76 31.07
C ALA A 21 -17.26 -18.28 30.73
N HIS A 22 -17.54 -17.38 31.68
CA HIS A 22 -17.34 -15.94 31.49
C HIS A 22 -15.86 -15.60 31.32
N ARG A 23 -14.98 -16.13 32.18
CA ARG A 23 -13.52 -15.93 32.04
C ARG A 23 -12.97 -16.45 30.71
N ILE A 24 -13.49 -17.57 30.22
CA ILE A 24 -13.10 -18.10 28.90
C ILE A 24 -13.59 -17.17 27.79
N ALA A 25 -14.84 -16.70 27.86
CA ALA A 25 -15.39 -15.79 26.87
C ALA A 25 -14.63 -14.45 26.83
N ASP A 26 -14.26 -13.90 27.99
CA ASP A 26 -13.45 -12.68 28.08
C ASP A 26 -12.07 -12.90 27.45
N GLY A 27 -11.40 -14.02 27.74
CA GLY A 27 -10.10 -14.35 27.14
C GLY A 27 -10.15 -14.56 25.62
N VAL A 28 -11.27 -15.07 25.08
CA VAL A 28 -11.48 -15.15 23.62
C VAL A 28 -11.69 -13.77 23.02
N GLY A 29 -12.43 -12.89 23.71
CA GLY A 29 -12.64 -11.51 23.29
C GLY A 29 -11.35 -10.71 23.24
N GLU A 30 -10.50 -10.82 24.27
CA GLU A 30 -9.17 -10.19 24.32
C GLU A 30 -8.29 -10.69 23.16
N ALA A 31 -8.20 -12.01 22.96
CA ALA A 31 -7.41 -12.59 21.87
C ALA A 31 -7.92 -12.18 20.47
N TYR A 32 -9.23 -12.01 20.31
CA TYR A 32 -9.82 -11.51 19.07
C TYR A 32 -9.41 -10.06 18.79
N GLU A 33 -9.51 -9.17 19.77
CA GLU A 33 -9.12 -7.77 19.61
C GLU A 33 -7.62 -7.63 19.37
N ASP A 34 -6.77 -8.38 20.08
CA ASP A 34 -5.31 -8.36 19.87
C ASP A 34 -4.93 -8.69 18.41
N LEU A 35 -5.54 -9.74 17.84
CA LEU A 35 -5.28 -10.14 16.45
C LEU A 35 -5.92 -9.20 15.42
N LEU A 36 -7.07 -8.62 15.74
CA LEU A 36 -7.70 -7.62 14.89
C LEU A 36 -6.89 -6.33 14.86
N ASP A 37 -6.24 -5.97 15.97
CA ASP A 37 -5.30 -4.85 16.05
C ASP A 37 -4.08 -5.08 15.16
N GLU A 38 -3.60 -6.31 14.98
CA GLU A 38 -2.56 -6.61 13.99
C GLU A 38 -3.00 -6.26 12.56
N ILE A 39 -4.25 -6.54 12.20
CA ILE A 39 -4.81 -6.17 10.89
C ILE A 39 -4.98 -4.64 10.78
N ARG A 40 -5.48 -3.99 11.84
CA ARG A 40 -5.63 -2.53 11.88
C ARG A 40 -4.28 -1.82 11.75
N HIS A 41 -3.21 -2.41 12.29
CA HIS A 41 -1.86 -1.83 12.25
C HIS A 41 -1.29 -1.71 10.83
N ILE A 42 -1.71 -2.57 9.88
CA ILE A 42 -1.31 -2.51 8.47
C ILE A 42 -1.57 -1.11 7.88
N SER A 43 -2.72 -0.52 8.19
CA SER A 43 -3.06 0.82 7.72
C SER A 43 -2.08 1.89 8.22
N SER A 44 -1.62 1.78 9.48
CA SER A 44 -0.63 2.69 10.05
C SER A 44 0.70 2.53 9.34
N THR A 45 1.17 1.27 9.22
CA THR A 45 2.43 0.95 8.55
C THR A 45 2.46 1.47 7.10
N ILE A 46 1.40 1.23 6.32
CA ILE A 46 1.33 1.72 4.93
C ILE A 46 1.26 3.25 4.86
N SER A 47 0.58 3.89 5.80
CA SER A 47 0.52 5.35 5.85
C SER A 47 1.87 5.96 6.20
N GLU A 48 2.59 5.39 7.16
CA GLU A 48 3.95 5.79 7.53
C GLU A 48 4.91 5.63 6.34
N LEU A 49 4.87 4.47 5.67
CA LEU A 49 5.64 4.22 4.46
C LEU A 49 5.33 5.21 3.34
N SER A 50 4.05 5.62 3.19
CA SER A 50 3.65 6.65 2.24
C SER A 50 4.34 7.98 2.53
N TRP A 51 4.32 8.44 3.79
CA TRP A 51 5.01 9.67 4.20
C TRP A 51 6.53 9.61 3.97
N GLU A 52 7.16 8.48 4.28
CA GLU A 52 8.59 8.28 4.02
C GLU A 52 8.89 8.27 2.52
N LEU A 53 8.06 7.60 1.72
CA LEU A 53 8.18 7.55 0.27
C LEU A 53 8.11 8.94 -0.36
N ASP A 54 7.22 9.82 0.09
CA ASP A 54 7.13 11.18 -0.44
C ASP A 54 8.47 11.94 -0.26
N GLY A 55 9.08 11.82 0.92
CA GLY A 55 10.40 12.37 1.20
C GLY A 55 11.49 11.75 0.32
N HIS A 56 11.52 10.41 0.22
CA HIS A 56 12.50 9.70 -0.60
C HIS A 56 12.37 10.00 -2.10
N ILE A 57 11.15 10.19 -2.60
CA ILE A 57 10.89 10.60 -3.98
C ILE A 57 11.35 12.03 -4.20
N ALA A 58 11.04 12.95 -3.28
CA ALA A 58 11.49 14.34 -3.36
C ALA A 58 13.02 14.46 -3.36
N ASP A 59 13.71 13.63 -2.57
CA ASP A 59 15.17 13.57 -2.50
C ASP A 59 15.81 12.76 -3.65
N CYS A 60 15.00 12.17 -4.54
CA CYS A 60 15.45 11.25 -5.59
C CYS A 60 16.27 10.05 -5.05
N ASP A 61 16.03 9.63 -3.80
CA ASP A 61 16.73 8.52 -3.15
C ASP A 61 16.17 7.16 -3.63
N TYR A 62 16.73 6.68 -4.73
CA TYR A 62 16.42 5.38 -5.33
C TYR A 62 16.45 4.21 -4.33
N SER A 63 17.45 4.18 -3.44
CA SER A 63 17.71 3.06 -2.55
C SER A 63 16.68 3.02 -1.42
N ALA A 64 16.33 4.20 -0.90
CA ALA A 64 15.27 4.33 0.09
C ALA A 64 13.89 4.00 -0.51
N VAL A 65 13.57 4.51 -1.71
CA VAL A 65 12.31 4.16 -2.40
C VAL A 65 12.23 2.64 -2.65
N GLN A 66 13.33 2.01 -3.09
CA GLN A 66 13.38 0.55 -3.28
C GLN A 66 13.04 -0.20 -2.00
N ARG A 67 13.62 0.24 -0.88
CA ARG A 67 13.40 -0.37 0.41
C ARG A 67 11.94 -0.24 0.84
N SER A 68 11.36 0.96 0.72
CA SER A 68 9.95 1.18 1.05
C SER A 68 9.02 0.29 0.22
N VAL A 69 9.35 0.07 -1.07
CA VAL A 69 8.61 -0.87 -1.94
C VAL A 69 8.64 -2.32 -1.42
N TYR A 70 9.81 -2.80 -0.97
CA TYR A 70 9.90 -4.11 -0.32
C TYR A 70 9.09 -4.17 0.98
N GLU A 71 9.08 -3.09 1.76
CA GLU A 71 8.32 -3.01 3.01
C GLU A 71 6.81 -2.98 2.76
N ILE A 72 6.33 -2.29 1.73
CA ILE A 72 4.92 -2.33 1.28
C ILE A 72 4.52 -3.77 0.94
N ARG A 73 5.32 -4.45 0.10
CA ARG A 73 5.05 -5.85 -0.28
C ARG A 73 5.01 -6.76 0.95
N GLY A 74 5.96 -6.62 1.87
CA GLY A 74 6.00 -7.43 3.10
C GLY A 74 4.87 -7.13 4.10
N ALA A 75 4.33 -5.91 4.08
CA ALA A 75 3.18 -5.52 4.91
C ALA A 75 1.84 -6.02 4.36
N THR A 76 1.75 -6.26 3.05
CA THR A 76 0.53 -6.68 2.34
C THR A 76 0.51 -8.14 1.93
N ASP A 77 1.59 -8.87 2.21
CA ASP A 77 1.80 -10.27 1.84
C ASP A 77 0.69 -11.19 2.40
N ALA A 78 -0.05 -11.81 1.47
CA ALA A 78 -1.10 -12.77 1.78
C ALA A 78 -0.60 -13.94 2.65
N ASP A 79 0.60 -14.46 2.42
CA ASP A 79 1.11 -15.64 3.13
C ASP A 79 1.29 -15.34 4.64
N ARG A 80 1.60 -14.09 4.97
CA ARG A 80 1.72 -13.61 6.35
C ARG A 80 0.37 -13.28 6.97
N LEU A 81 -0.51 -12.62 6.22
CA LEU A 81 -1.75 -12.04 6.75
C LEU A 81 -2.92 -13.02 6.82
N LEU A 82 -2.97 -13.99 5.91
CA LEU A 82 -4.05 -14.97 5.85
C LEU A 82 -4.17 -15.82 7.12
N PRO A 83 -3.08 -16.32 7.74
CA PRO A 83 -3.15 -16.99 9.03
C PRO A 83 -3.76 -16.13 10.15
N VAL A 84 -3.42 -14.83 10.20
CA VAL A 84 -3.96 -13.88 11.19
C VAL A 84 -5.45 -13.68 10.95
N LEU A 85 -5.85 -13.41 9.71
CA LEU A 85 -7.26 -13.21 9.34
C LEU A 85 -8.11 -14.45 9.67
N ARG A 86 -7.60 -15.66 9.41
CA ARG A 86 -8.27 -16.92 9.79
C ARG A 86 -8.57 -16.98 11.28
N GLN A 87 -7.58 -16.64 12.11
CA GLN A 87 -7.74 -16.67 13.56
C GLN A 87 -8.76 -15.64 14.03
N VAL A 88 -8.73 -14.42 13.47
CA VAL A 88 -9.73 -13.37 13.74
C VAL A 88 -11.14 -13.87 13.43
N LEU A 89 -11.37 -14.44 12.24
CA LEU A 89 -12.68 -14.95 11.82
C LEU A 89 -13.17 -16.11 12.72
N LEU A 90 -12.27 -17.01 13.13
CA LEU A 90 -12.60 -18.14 14.01
C LEU A 90 -12.92 -17.69 15.44
N LEU A 91 -12.04 -16.88 16.04
CA LEU A 91 -12.21 -16.38 17.40
C LEU A 91 -13.46 -15.54 17.54
N ARG A 92 -13.78 -14.76 16.50
CA ARG A 92 -15.01 -14.02 16.50
C ARG A 92 -16.25 -14.91 16.48
N ALA A 93 -16.29 -15.89 15.57
CA ALA A 93 -17.43 -16.78 15.49
C ALA A 93 -17.64 -17.51 16.84
N LEU A 94 -16.56 -17.87 17.53
CA LEU A 94 -16.59 -18.39 18.89
C LEU A 94 -17.14 -17.37 19.90
N TRP A 95 -16.65 -16.13 19.87
CA TRP A 95 -17.04 -15.07 20.79
C TRP A 95 -18.52 -14.68 20.67
N GLU A 96 -19.03 -14.56 19.45
CA GLU A 96 -20.44 -14.25 19.18
C GLU A 96 -21.37 -15.45 19.33
N GLY A 97 -20.83 -16.66 19.54
CA GLY A 97 -21.61 -17.90 19.54
C GLY A 97 -22.24 -18.22 18.17
N ALA A 98 -21.63 -17.72 17.09
CA ALA A 98 -22.05 -17.95 15.72
C ALA A 98 -21.61 -19.34 15.22
N THR A 99 -22.06 -19.72 14.03
CA THR A 99 -21.56 -20.93 13.38
C THR A 99 -20.12 -20.74 12.97
N LEU A 100 -19.24 -21.69 13.28
CA LEU A 100 -17.85 -21.63 12.88
C LEU A 100 -17.71 -21.65 11.35
N PRO A 101 -16.78 -20.85 10.78
CA PRO A 101 -16.41 -20.94 9.38
C PRO A 101 -16.06 -22.39 8.98
N ASP A 102 -16.39 -22.78 7.76
CA ASP A 102 -15.82 -24.00 7.17
C ASP A 102 -14.29 -23.83 7.05
N PRO A 103 -13.47 -24.70 7.66
CA PRO A 103 -12.02 -24.64 7.57
C PRO A 103 -11.52 -24.57 6.12
N ALA A 104 -12.14 -25.33 5.21
CA ALA A 104 -11.75 -25.35 3.80
C ALA A 104 -12.01 -24.00 3.12
N ALA A 105 -13.03 -23.26 3.55
CA ALA A 105 -13.39 -21.96 2.96
C ALA A 105 -12.43 -20.84 3.35
N ILE A 106 -11.70 -20.98 4.46
CA ILE A 106 -10.75 -19.98 4.95
C ILE A 106 -9.29 -20.38 4.69
N GLU A 107 -9.04 -21.59 4.18
CA GLU A 107 -7.71 -22.19 3.95
C GLU A 107 -6.95 -21.65 2.74
N SER A 108 -7.59 -20.87 1.87
CA SER A 108 -6.93 -20.24 0.72
C SER A 108 -7.62 -18.95 0.34
N LEU A 109 -6.89 -18.07 -0.34
CA LEU A 109 -7.49 -16.91 -0.97
C LEU A 109 -8.32 -17.31 -2.20
N PRO A 110 -9.44 -16.64 -2.47
CA PRO A 110 -10.19 -16.85 -3.69
C PRO A 110 -9.40 -16.34 -4.90
N GLU A 111 -9.56 -16.99 -6.05
CA GLU A 111 -9.17 -16.40 -7.32
C GLU A 111 -10.14 -15.27 -7.66
N LEU A 112 -9.61 -14.06 -7.82
CA LEU A 112 -10.39 -12.87 -8.16
C LEU A 112 -10.37 -12.60 -9.66
N PRO A 113 -11.49 -12.11 -10.24
CA PRO A 113 -11.46 -11.56 -11.58
C PRO A 113 -10.59 -10.28 -11.62
N PRO A 114 -10.03 -9.91 -12.78
CA PRO A 114 -9.19 -8.72 -12.92
C PRO A 114 -9.85 -7.41 -12.44
N GLU A 115 -11.16 -7.31 -12.55
CA GLU A 115 -11.94 -6.13 -12.13
C GLU A 115 -11.91 -5.95 -10.60
N ASP A 116 -11.98 -7.05 -9.84
CA ASP A 116 -11.95 -7.00 -8.37
C ASP A 116 -10.53 -6.84 -7.82
N MET A 117 -9.52 -7.16 -8.63
CA MET A 117 -8.11 -6.88 -8.35
C MET A 117 -7.67 -5.51 -8.88
N ALA A 118 -8.57 -4.71 -9.46
CA ALA A 118 -8.19 -3.43 -10.06
C ALA A 118 -7.57 -2.51 -9.01
N HIS A 119 -6.33 -2.10 -9.25
CA HIS A 119 -5.57 -1.17 -8.43
C HIS A 119 -4.93 -0.13 -9.36
N PRO A 120 -4.46 1.00 -8.82
CA PRO A 120 -3.76 1.98 -9.63
C PRO A 120 -2.51 1.35 -10.27
N THR A 121 -2.45 1.35 -11.60
CA THR A 121 -1.28 0.94 -12.38
C THR A 121 -0.80 2.09 -13.25
N LEU A 122 0.51 2.16 -13.51
CA LEU A 122 1.08 3.06 -14.51
C LEU A 122 2.17 2.31 -15.24
N THR A 123 2.00 2.08 -16.53
CA THR A 123 3.05 1.47 -17.35
C THR A 123 4.04 2.52 -17.85
N TRP A 124 5.26 2.09 -18.14
CA TRP A 124 6.25 2.95 -18.79
C TRP A 124 5.77 3.50 -20.14
N GLU A 125 5.08 2.69 -20.93
CA GLU A 125 4.55 3.10 -22.23
C GLU A 125 3.50 4.21 -22.10
N GLU A 126 2.59 4.10 -21.12
CA GLU A 126 1.61 5.14 -20.83
C GLU A 126 2.28 6.43 -20.36
N LEU A 127 3.18 6.35 -19.39
CA LEU A 127 3.90 7.52 -18.88
C LEU A 127 4.67 8.25 -19.99
N ARG A 128 5.34 7.50 -20.87
CA ARG A 128 6.12 8.08 -21.97
C ARG A 128 5.22 8.68 -23.04
N ARG A 129 4.10 8.04 -23.36
CA ARG A 129 3.10 8.54 -24.31
C ARG A 129 2.50 9.87 -23.81
N ASP A 130 2.05 9.91 -22.56
CA ASP A 130 1.43 11.10 -21.97
C ASP A 130 2.45 12.26 -21.87
N SER A 131 3.67 11.98 -21.41
CA SER A 131 4.74 12.98 -21.34
C SER A 131 5.15 13.52 -22.71
N GLN A 132 5.26 12.66 -23.73
CA GLN A 132 5.62 13.07 -25.08
C GLN A 132 4.56 13.99 -25.69
N GLN A 133 3.27 13.67 -25.49
CA GLN A 133 2.18 14.53 -25.96
C GLN A 133 2.25 15.92 -25.31
N GLU A 134 2.43 15.99 -23.99
CA GLU A 134 2.55 17.27 -23.27
C GLU A 134 3.79 18.06 -23.71
N LEU A 135 4.92 17.40 -23.98
CA LEU A 135 6.12 18.04 -24.51
C LEU A 135 5.87 18.64 -25.90
N GLU A 136 5.22 17.91 -26.81
CA GLU A 136 4.88 18.40 -28.14
C GLU A 136 3.98 19.64 -28.08
N GLU A 137 2.99 19.65 -27.18
CA GLU A 137 2.13 20.79 -26.94
C GLU A 137 2.91 22.00 -26.40
N ARG A 138 3.83 21.79 -25.45
CA ARG A 138 4.71 22.84 -24.91
C ARG A 138 5.68 23.39 -25.95
N GLU A 139 6.35 22.53 -26.72
CA GLU A 139 7.25 22.97 -27.79
C GLU A 139 6.49 23.74 -28.89
N ALA A 140 5.29 23.28 -29.25
CA ALA A 140 4.44 23.99 -30.21
C ALA A 140 4.00 25.36 -29.69
N SER A 141 3.74 25.48 -28.39
CA SER A 141 3.46 26.77 -27.74
C SER A 141 4.67 27.69 -27.75
N ALA A 142 5.86 27.19 -27.38
CA ALA A 142 7.11 27.96 -27.39
C ALA A 142 7.42 28.52 -28.78
N ARG A 143 7.31 27.69 -29.83
CA ARG A 143 7.50 28.11 -31.24
C ARG A 143 6.49 29.17 -31.71
N ARG A 144 5.33 29.30 -31.06
CA ARG A 144 4.36 30.38 -31.35
C ARG A 144 4.69 31.67 -30.61
N ILE A 145 5.34 31.58 -29.45
CA ILE A 145 5.73 32.74 -28.62
C ILE A 145 6.98 33.39 -29.20
N TRP A 146 8.00 32.59 -29.48
CA TRP A 146 9.29 33.00 -30.05
C TRP A 146 9.34 32.57 -31.51
N CYS A 147 8.86 33.44 -32.40
CA CYS A 147 8.67 33.14 -33.82
C CYS A 147 9.40 34.12 -34.76
N ASP A 148 10.04 35.15 -34.21
CA ASP A 148 10.84 36.12 -34.97
C ASP A 148 12.30 35.64 -35.11
N GLU A 149 13.00 36.05 -36.17
CA GLU A 149 14.40 35.64 -36.44
C GLU A 149 15.37 36.08 -35.33
N ASP A 150 15.04 37.14 -34.59
CA ASP A 150 15.84 37.65 -33.47
C ASP A 150 15.66 36.83 -32.17
N ASP A 151 14.66 35.93 -32.11
CA ASP A 151 14.32 35.12 -30.91
C ASP A 151 14.91 33.69 -30.94
N GLU A 152 15.80 33.39 -31.89
CA GLU A 152 16.28 32.00 -32.10
C GLU A 152 16.97 31.42 -30.84
N ALA A 153 17.71 32.25 -30.09
CA ALA A 153 18.36 31.84 -28.86
C ALA A 153 17.34 31.58 -27.74
N GLU A 154 16.37 32.48 -27.56
CA GLU A 154 15.30 32.37 -26.56
C GLU A 154 14.39 31.17 -26.84
N LEU A 155 14.09 30.90 -28.11
CA LEU A 155 13.35 29.71 -28.53
C LEU A 155 14.10 28.44 -28.16
N GLN A 156 15.41 28.37 -28.46
CA GLN A 156 16.21 27.20 -28.15
C GLN A 156 16.29 26.95 -26.64
N ASP A 157 16.51 28.00 -25.84
CA ASP A 157 16.49 27.92 -24.37
C ASP A 157 15.12 27.43 -23.84
N ALA A 158 14.02 27.89 -24.42
CA ALA A 158 12.68 27.47 -24.03
C ALA A 158 12.40 25.99 -24.39
N LEU A 159 12.87 25.52 -25.55
CA LEU A 159 12.74 24.13 -25.97
C LEU A 159 13.56 23.19 -25.06
N ASP A 160 14.81 23.57 -24.75
CA ASP A 160 15.68 22.75 -23.90
C ASP A 160 15.15 22.70 -22.46
N ARG A 161 14.61 23.82 -21.94
CA ARG A 161 13.90 23.83 -20.66
C ARG A 161 12.67 22.92 -20.66
N ALA A 162 11.83 23.00 -21.69
CA ALA A 162 10.62 22.17 -21.79
C ALA A 162 10.96 20.67 -21.80
N ARG A 163 12.06 20.28 -22.46
CA ARG A 163 12.56 18.90 -22.46
C ARG A 163 13.05 18.46 -21.09
N SER A 164 13.86 19.28 -20.43
CA SER A 164 14.35 18.99 -19.08
C SER A 164 13.19 18.83 -18.09
N GLU A 165 12.22 19.73 -18.13
CA GLU A 165 11.02 19.67 -17.28
C GLU A 165 10.18 18.42 -17.57
N ALA A 166 10.04 18.02 -18.84
CA ALA A 166 9.31 16.80 -19.21
C ALA A 166 9.99 15.52 -18.70
N ILE A 167 11.32 15.50 -18.59
CA ILE A 167 12.06 14.39 -18.00
C ILE A 167 11.85 14.34 -16.48
N GLN A 168 12.00 15.47 -15.79
CA GLN A 168 11.79 15.57 -14.33
C GLN A 168 10.33 15.24 -13.93
N ASP A 169 9.35 15.71 -14.70
CA ASP A 169 7.93 15.43 -14.45
C ASP A 169 7.62 13.93 -14.57
N ARG A 170 8.29 13.20 -15.47
CA ARG A 170 8.11 11.74 -15.57
C ARG A 170 8.57 11.01 -14.31
N ALA A 171 9.74 11.34 -13.77
CA ALA A 171 10.22 10.76 -12.52
C ALA A 171 9.25 11.06 -11.37
N THR A 172 8.81 12.31 -11.27
CA THR A 172 7.83 12.73 -10.26
C THR A 172 6.49 11.99 -10.40
N ARG A 173 5.97 11.84 -11.63
CA ARG A 173 4.73 11.10 -11.90
C ARG A 173 4.83 9.62 -11.57
N ALA A 174 5.97 9.00 -11.90
CA ALA A 174 6.23 7.60 -11.56
C ALA A 174 6.33 7.42 -10.04
N GLY A 175 6.99 8.32 -9.32
CA GLY A 175 7.02 8.31 -7.85
C GLY A 175 5.64 8.47 -7.23
N ARG A 176 4.83 9.43 -7.74
CA ARG A 176 3.43 9.61 -7.32
C ARG A 176 2.56 8.39 -7.56
N GLN A 177 2.92 7.50 -8.49
CA GLN A 177 2.18 6.25 -8.67
C GLN A 177 2.33 5.33 -7.46
N LEU A 178 3.53 5.23 -6.87
CA LEU A 178 3.75 4.47 -5.63
C LEU A 178 2.91 5.04 -4.48
N MET A 179 2.84 6.37 -4.39
CA MET A 179 2.01 7.05 -3.40
C MET A 179 0.51 6.71 -3.57
N LYS A 180 -0.01 6.75 -4.81
CA LYS A 180 -1.39 6.35 -5.11
C LYS A 180 -1.68 4.89 -4.75
N LEU A 181 -0.69 4.01 -4.90
CA LEU A 181 -0.83 2.61 -4.51
C LEU A 181 -0.94 2.49 -2.97
N CYS A 182 -0.10 3.20 -2.22
CA CYS A 182 -0.20 3.28 -0.75
C CYS A 182 -1.56 3.82 -0.30
N GLU A 183 -2.02 4.93 -0.89
CA GLU A 183 -3.34 5.51 -0.62
C GLU A 183 -4.46 4.52 -0.92
N TYR A 184 -4.39 3.80 -2.04
CA TYR A 184 -5.39 2.78 -2.37
C TYR A 184 -5.45 1.67 -1.31
N ILE A 185 -4.29 1.17 -0.88
CA ILE A 185 -4.21 0.13 0.15
C ILE A 185 -4.74 0.66 1.49
N SER A 186 -4.23 1.80 1.98
CA SER A 186 -4.55 2.33 3.31
C SER A 186 -5.96 2.90 3.42
N GLU A 187 -6.46 3.58 2.39
CA GLU A 187 -7.76 4.27 2.46
C GLU A 187 -8.93 3.42 1.97
N LYS A 188 -8.67 2.40 1.12
CA LYS A 188 -9.74 1.54 0.58
C LYS A 188 -9.70 0.11 1.07
N LEU A 189 -8.55 -0.55 0.97
CA LEU A 189 -8.46 -2.00 1.25
C LEU A 189 -8.38 -2.28 2.75
N CYS A 190 -7.52 -1.59 3.49
CA CYS A 190 -7.38 -1.80 4.95
C CYS A 190 -8.71 -1.59 5.70
N PRO A 191 -9.47 -0.49 5.49
CA PRO A 191 -10.75 -0.29 6.18
C PRO A 191 -11.78 -1.35 5.80
N ARG A 192 -11.82 -1.75 4.52
CA ARG A 192 -12.74 -2.80 4.03
C ARG A 192 -12.39 -4.16 4.64
N LEU A 193 -11.11 -4.49 4.78
CA LEU A 193 -10.65 -5.74 5.40
C LEU A 193 -11.02 -5.78 6.88
N VAL A 194 -10.70 -4.71 7.63
CA VAL A 194 -11.05 -4.57 9.05
C VAL A 194 -12.56 -4.66 9.24
N THR A 195 -13.34 -3.87 8.48
CA THR A 195 -14.80 -3.88 8.58
C THR A 195 -15.39 -5.25 8.21
N SER A 196 -14.80 -5.97 7.26
CA SER A 196 -15.28 -7.32 6.90
C SER A 196 -14.95 -8.35 7.97
N ALA A 197 -13.74 -8.28 8.56
CA ALA A 197 -13.34 -9.09 9.69
C ALA A 197 -14.18 -8.79 10.96
N GLU A 198 -14.53 -7.52 11.17
CA GLU A 198 -15.42 -6.96 12.21
C GLU A 198 -16.92 -7.12 11.93
N ASN A 199 -17.32 -7.55 10.72
CA ASN A 199 -18.68 -8.05 10.42
C ASN A 199 -18.82 -9.57 10.17
N GLY A 200 -17.71 -10.30 10.09
CA GLY A 200 -17.70 -11.76 10.07
C GLY A 200 -17.97 -12.25 8.66
N ASN A 201 -17.80 -11.34 7.71
CA ASN A 201 -18.01 -11.56 6.31
C ASN A 201 -16.75 -12.19 5.74
N ILE A 202 -16.67 -13.51 5.90
CA ILE A 202 -15.54 -14.34 5.50
C ILE A 202 -15.18 -14.12 4.04
N GLU A 203 -16.19 -14.19 3.16
CA GLU A 203 -15.98 -14.06 1.71
C GLU A 203 -15.36 -12.70 1.37
N GLU A 204 -15.94 -11.61 1.89
CA GLU A 204 -15.46 -10.27 1.62
C GLU A 204 -14.09 -10.00 2.23
N ALA A 205 -13.81 -10.51 3.43
CA ALA A 205 -12.51 -10.37 4.07
C ALA A 205 -11.41 -11.06 3.25
N LEU A 206 -11.66 -12.29 2.78
CA LEU A 206 -10.71 -13.03 1.94
C LEU A 206 -10.52 -12.38 0.56
N LYS A 207 -11.59 -11.90 -0.08
CA LYS A 207 -11.49 -11.13 -1.32
C LYS A 207 -10.67 -9.85 -1.13
N THR A 208 -10.91 -9.12 -0.04
CA THR A 208 -10.19 -7.88 0.24
C THR A 208 -8.71 -8.15 0.51
N LEU A 209 -8.38 -9.23 1.24
CA LEU A 209 -7.00 -9.64 1.44
C LEU A 209 -6.31 -10.04 0.12
N ALA A 210 -6.99 -10.77 -0.76
CA ALA A 210 -6.46 -11.10 -2.08
C ALA A 210 -6.21 -9.86 -2.96
N ALA A 211 -7.12 -8.88 -2.92
CA ALA A 211 -6.93 -7.61 -3.61
C ALA A 211 -5.78 -6.79 -3.01
N MET A 212 -5.57 -6.88 -1.70
CA MET A 212 -4.48 -6.20 -0.99
C MET A 212 -3.11 -6.81 -1.32
N ASP A 213 -3.02 -8.14 -1.41
CA ASP A 213 -1.82 -8.83 -1.87
C ASP A 213 -1.50 -8.48 -3.33
N ALA A 214 -2.50 -8.49 -4.22
CA ALA A 214 -2.32 -8.08 -5.61
C ALA A 214 -1.84 -6.62 -5.74
N ALA A 215 -2.42 -5.70 -4.97
CA ALA A 215 -1.96 -4.30 -4.92
C ALA A 215 -0.53 -4.19 -4.36
N GLY A 216 -0.20 -4.96 -3.33
CA GLY A 216 1.15 -5.04 -2.77
C GLY A 216 2.20 -5.52 -3.78
N GLN A 217 1.84 -6.50 -4.61
CA GLN A 217 2.71 -7.03 -5.66
C GLN A 217 3.00 -6.00 -6.76
N GLU A 218 2.10 -5.04 -7.01
CA GLU A 218 2.31 -3.95 -7.99
C GLU A 218 3.36 -2.93 -7.56
N ALA A 219 3.72 -2.88 -6.27
CA ALA A 219 4.73 -1.94 -5.78
C ALA A 219 6.09 -2.12 -6.51
N GLU A 220 6.46 -3.36 -6.83
CA GLU A 220 7.72 -3.67 -7.54
C GLU A 220 7.67 -3.23 -9.02
N PRO A 221 6.66 -3.58 -9.83
CA PRO A 221 6.47 -3.00 -11.17
C PRO A 221 6.43 -1.47 -11.20
N ALA A 222 5.68 -0.84 -10.28
CA ALA A 222 5.59 0.62 -10.20
C ALA A 222 6.95 1.26 -9.90
N TYR A 223 7.73 0.63 -9.01
CA TYR A 223 9.10 1.04 -8.74
C TYR A 223 10.01 0.93 -9.97
N LYS A 224 9.85 -0.09 -10.81
CA LYS A 224 10.63 -0.21 -12.06
C LYS A 224 10.34 0.92 -13.04
N VAL A 225 9.10 1.40 -13.10
CA VAL A 225 8.76 2.59 -13.90
C VAL A 225 9.45 3.83 -13.34
N TYR A 226 9.48 4.00 -12.02
CA TYR A 226 10.19 5.09 -11.35
C TYR A 226 11.71 5.04 -11.56
N GLU A 227 12.33 3.87 -11.42
CA GLU A 227 13.76 3.65 -11.66
C GLU A 227 14.16 4.07 -13.09
N VAL A 228 13.39 3.65 -14.10
CA VAL A 228 13.65 4.01 -15.49
C VAL A 228 13.48 5.51 -15.72
N ALA A 229 12.44 6.13 -15.14
CA ALA A 229 12.21 7.57 -15.28
C ALA A 229 13.34 8.41 -14.65
N LEU A 230 13.81 8.03 -13.47
CA LEU A 230 14.99 8.65 -12.84
C LEU A 230 16.27 8.42 -13.66
N SER A 231 16.44 7.23 -14.23
CA SER A 231 17.62 6.94 -15.07
C SER A 231 17.73 7.91 -16.25
N GLU A 232 16.59 8.27 -16.86
CA GLU A 232 16.56 9.24 -17.94
C GLU A 232 16.82 10.67 -17.46
N GLN A 233 16.47 11.02 -16.22
CA GLN A 233 16.78 12.32 -15.63
C GLN A 233 18.28 12.52 -15.42
N TYR A 234 19.01 11.47 -15.08
CA TYR A 234 20.42 11.53 -14.74
C TYR A 234 21.36 11.00 -15.83
N ASP A 235 20.86 10.74 -17.05
CA ASP A 235 21.56 10.19 -18.22
C ASP A 235 22.30 8.85 -17.98
N HIS A 236 22.13 8.22 -16.82
CA HIS A 236 22.79 7.00 -16.35
C HIS A 236 21.79 6.15 -15.56
N SER A 237 21.91 4.82 -15.59
CA SER A 237 21.17 3.95 -14.67
C SER A 237 21.56 4.32 -13.22
N PRO A 238 20.63 4.48 -12.26
CA PRO A 238 20.94 4.75 -10.86
C PRO A 238 21.92 3.73 -10.27
N THR A 239 21.79 2.47 -10.68
CA THR A 239 22.74 1.39 -10.34
C THR A 239 24.14 1.54 -10.96
N SER A 240 24.29 2.30 -12.05
CA SER A 240 25.57 2.57 -12.72
C SER A 240 26.33 3.77 -12.16
N LEU A 241 25.67 4.59 -11.35
CA LEU A 241 26.24 5.81 -10.77
C LEU A 241 27.06 5.56 -9.49
N GLY A 242 26.85 4.42 -8.82
CA GLY A 242 27.51 4.08 -7.56
C GLY A 242 27.38 5.17 -6.50
N ALA A 243 28.26 5.16 -5.50
CA ALA A 243 28.28 6.14 -4.42
C ALA A 243 28.43 7.61 -4.90
N MET A 244 28.89 7.83 -6.15
CA MET A 244 29.10 9.18 -6.67
C MET A 244 27.83 9.84 -7.24
N GLY A 245 26.88 9.06 -7.77
CA GLY A 245 25.57 9.63 -8.13
C GLY A 245 24.66 9.85 -6.93
N GLU A 246 24.78 9.03 -5.87
CA GLU A 246 24.13 9.32 -4.59
C GLU A 246 24.57 10.70 -4.05
N HIS A 247 25.86 11.05 -4.19
CA HIS A 247 26.37 12.37 -3.81
C HIS A 247 25.92 13.52 -4.73
N LEU A 248 25.72 13.29 -6.03
CA LEU A 248 25.20 14.30 -6.96
C LEU A 248 23.71 14.58 -6.72
N MET A 249 22.91 13.53 -6.47
CA MET A 249 21.48 13.67 -6.14
C MET A 249 21.28 14.39 -4.80
N LEU A 250 22.07 14.03 -3.76
CA LEU A 250 22.08 14.74 -2.47
C LEU A 250 22.52 16.21 -2.59
N PHE A 251 23.35 16.54 -3.58
CA PHE A 251 23.80 17.91 -3.81
C PHE A 251 22.73 18.75 -4.53
N GLU A 252 21.99 18.15 -5.46
CA GLU A 252 20.86 18.81 -6.13
C GLU A 252 19.66 19.04 -5.20
N SER A 253 19.31 18.08 -4.32
CA SER A 253 18.24 18.29 -3.33
C SER A 253 18.58 19.42 -2.34
N TRP A 254 19.87 19.56 -1.99
CA TRP A 254 20.37 20.66 -1.18
C TRP A 254 20.36 22.02 -1.89
N LEU A 255 20.44 22.04 -3.22
CA LEU A 255 20.33 23.27 -4.03
C LEU A 255 18.88 23.68 -4.27
N GLY A 256 17.94 22.71 -4.38
CA GLY A 256 16.51 22.99 -4.56
C GLY A 256 15.78 23.47 -3.29
N THR A 257 16.45 23.42 -2.13
CA THR A 257 15.91 23.84 -0.82
C THR A 257 16.36 25.25 -0.37
N GLN A 258 17.09 26.01 -1.22
CA GLN A 258 17.41 27.44 -1.02
C GLN A 258 16.51 28.36 -1.83
#